data_AF-A0A3M2AA76-F1
#
_entry.id   AF-A0A3M2AA76-F1
#
_cell.length_a   1.000
_cell.length_b   1.000
_cell.length_c   1.000
_cell.angle_alpha   90.00
_cell.angle_beta   90.00
_cell.angle_gamma   90.00
#
_symmetry.space_group_name_H-M   'P 1'
#
loop_
_entity.id
_entity.type
_entity.pdbx_description
1 polymer ?
#
loop_
_entity_poly.entity_id
_entity_poly.type
_entity_poly.pdbx_seq_one_letter_code
_entity_poly.pdbx_strand_id
1 'polypeptide(L)'
;MRLSGIVAASEETTMHHTKFLSLFAACALSLSACSGDDESTGGGTGGTSATSDASTSGTASGTSGTATSTGTASGTGTASSGSTTGEPQPNGEACAADADCQSGKCFLIPALGGICGECKSDADCENGGCSIPNPLSDPPQGSVCNMGELGGGCESDDVCSDGLKCSLILDVTGLLTIKTCSECDTSADCSNGQVCNPTVSVADLSGHKTCVDPGSVPDGEACDLNGDGDMACANYCESADIMGLAELGVCSPCDVETGMGCGAGEMCEAPAVDLGAYELVPGMCAAGTTGG
;
A
#
# COMPACT_ATOMS: atom_id res chain seq x y z
N MET A 1 -34.17 46.16 -17.84
CA MET A 1 -33.30 45.03 -18.20
C MET A 1 -33.29 44.08 -17.02
N ARG A 2 -33.97 42.94 -17.16
CA ARG A 2 -33.99 41.84 -16.18
C ARG A 2 -33.03 40.78 -16.72
N LEU A 3 -32.05 40.35 -15.92
CA LEU A 3 -31.37 39.08 -16.15
C LEU A 3 -31.40 38.25 -14.86
N SER A 4 -31.79 37.01 -15.09
CA SER A 4 -32.18 35.94 -14.19
C SER A 4 -31.06 35.44 -13.29
N GLY A 5 -31.43 35.05 -12.08
CA GLY A 5 -30.59 34.27 -11.17
C GLY A 5 -30.53 32.80 -11.57
N ILE A 6 -29.39 32.18 -11.26
CA ILE A 6 -29.14 30.75 -11.37
C ILE A 6 -29.20 30.18 -9.96
N VAL A 7 -30.09 29.22 -9.76
CA VAL A 7 -30.27 28.42 -8.55
C VAL A 7 -29.34 27.22 -8.65
N ALA A 8 -28.41 27.08 -7.71
CA ALA A 8 -27.62 25.86 -7.53
C ALA A 8 -28.46 24.86 -6.71
N ALA A 9 -28.67 23.67 -7.27
CA ALA A 9 -29.26 22.53 -6.56
C ALA A 9 -28.12 21.78 -5.86
N SER A 10 -28.28 21.60 -4.55
CA SER A 10 -27.44 20.72 -3.71
C SER A 10 -28.15 19.37 -3.63
N GLU A 11 -27.53 18.31 -4.16
CA GLU A 11 -28.00 16.94 -3.96
C GLU A 11 -27.39 16.39 -2.66
N GLU A 12 -28.21 16.30 -1.61
CA GLU A 12 -27.91 15.53 -0.40
C GLU A 12 -27.99 14.03 -0.73
N THR A 13 -26.86 13.34 -0.71
CA THR A 13 -26.83 11.86 -0.75
C THR A 13 -26.74 11.33 0.67
N THR A 14 -27.90 11.00 1.24
CA THR A 14 -28.04 10.34 2.54
C THR A 14 -27.57 8.89 2.46
N MET A 15 -26.37 8.58 2.96
CA MET A 15 -25.93 7.20 3.14
C MET A 15 -26.56 6.59 4.40
N HIS A 16 -27.41 5.59 4.19
CA HIS A 16 -28.03 4.79 5.24
C HIS A 16 -27.00 3.91 5.95
N HIS A 17 -26.66 4.32 7.16
CA HIS A 17 -25.99 3.54 8.19
C HIS A 17 -26.80 2.24 8.46
N THR A 18 -26.38 1.13 7.87
CA THR A 18 -26.98 -0.19 8.13
C THR A 18 -26.31 -0.80 9.34
N LYS A 19 -27.06 -0.84 10.45
CA LYS A 19 -26.69 -1.45 11.72
C LYS A 19 -26.35 -2.94 11.53
N PHE A 20 -25.06 -3.29 11.61
CA PHE A 20 -24.63 -4.65 11.89
C PHE A 20 -24.63 -4.87 13.40
N LEU A 21 -25.71 -5.46 13.91
CA LEU A 21 -25.72 -6.14 15.20
C LEU A 21 -24.80 -7.35 15.08
N SER A 22 -23.62 -7.32 15.70
CA SER A 22 -22.85 -8.53 15.94
C SER A 22 -22.93 -8.92 17.41
N LEU A 23 -23.50 -10.10 17.59
CA LEU A 23 -23.78 -10.82 18.82
C LEU A 23 -22.51 -11.61 19.17
N PHE A 24 -21.72 -11.19 20.18
CA PHE A 24 -20.69 -12.05 20.74
C PHE A 24 -20.97 -12.37 22.21
N ALA A 25 -21.14 -13.68 22.40
CA ALA A 25 -21.49 -14.35 23.63
C ALA A 25 -20.35 -14.26 24.65
N ALA A 26 -20.73 -13.98 25.89
CA ALA A 26 -19.88 -14.15 27.06
C ALA A 26 -19.49 -15.63 27.22
N CYS A 27 -18.20 -15.94 27.01
CA CYS A 27 -17.61 -17.19 27.47
C CYS A 27 -16.74 -16.86 28.69
N ALA A 28 -17.35 -16.99 29.88
CA ALA A 28 -16.62 -17.00 31.14
C ALA A 28 -15.96 -18.38 31.28
N LEU A 29 -14.65 -18.45 31.11
CA LEU A 29 -13.84 -19.61 31.47
C LEU A 29 -12.88 -19.23 32.60
N SER A 30 -13.18 -19.85 33.74
CA SER A 30 -12.42 -19.89 34.98
C SER A 30 -10.99 -20.38 34.79
N LEU A 31 -10.02 -19.57 35.23
CA LEU A 31 -8.64 -19.99 35.47
C LEU A 31 -8.59 -20.91 36.70
N SER A 32 -8.34 -22.20 36.49
CA SER A 32 -7.86 -23.12 37.52
C SER A 32 -6.37 -23.37 37.30
N ALA A 33 -5.57 -23.00 38.29
CA ALA A 33 -4.16 -23.31 38.40
C ALA A 33 -3.92 -24.83 38.43
N CYS A 34 -2.97 -25.30 37.61
CA CYS A 34 -2.29 -26.58 37.81
C CYS A 34 -0.81 -26.40 37.46
N SER A 35 0.03 -26.33 38.49
CA SER A 35 1.44 -26.65 38.43
C SER A 35 1.64 -28.11 38.03
N GLY A 36 2.68 -28.39 37.25
CA GLY A 36 3.07 -29.75 36.88
C GLY A 36 4.41 -29.76 36.18
N ASP A 37 5.47 -29.86 36.99
CA ASP A 37 6.80 -30.31 36.59
C ASP A 37 6.72 -31.69 35.93
N ASP A 38 7.42 -31.91 34.81
CA ASP A 38 7.99 -33.23 34.51
C ASP A 38 9.16 -33.12 33.52
N GLU A 39 10.33 -33.57 34.00
CA GLU A 39 11.51 -33.87 33.20
C GLU A 39 11.18 -34.95 32.15
N SER A 40 11.74 -34.85 30.95
CA SER A 40 12.20 -36.07 30.28
C SER A 40 13.37 -35.81 29.33
N THR A 41 14.45 -36.49 29.66
CA THR A 41 15.70 -36.63 28.93
C THR A 41 15.50 -37.56 27.74
N GLY A 42 16.08 -37.24 26.58
CA GLY A 42 16.06 -38.16 25.44
C GLY A 42 16.98 -37.73 24.31
N GLY A 43 18.28 -38.02 24.44
CA GLY A 43 19.24 -37.93 23.34
C GLY A 43 19.00 -39.03 22.29
N GLY A 44 19.23 -38.69 21.02
CA GLY A 44 19.11 -39.61 19.91
C GLY A 44 19.97 -39.17 18.73
N THR A 45 21.21 -39.64 18.73
CA THR A 45 22.20 -39.50 17.65
C THR A 45 21.94 -40.51 16.54
N GLY A 46 22.06 -40.07 15.27
CA GLY A 46 22.66 -40.87 14.20
C GLY A 46 21.73 -41.39 13.10
N GLY A 47 22.20 -41.29 11.85
CA GLY A 47 21.76 -42.19 10.79
C GLY A 47 21.66 -41.60 9.38
N THR A 48 22.80 -41.49 8.70
CA THR A 48 22.99 -41.42 7.24
C THR A 48 22.14 -42.44 6.46
N SER A 49 21.66 -42.08 5.25
CA SER A 49 22.04 -42.71 3.96
C SER A 49 21.09 -42.32 2.81
N ALA A 50 21.71 -42.21 1.63
CA ALA A 50 21.16 -41.87 0.32
C ALA A 50 20.23 -42.94 -0.29
N THR A 51 19.39 -42.50 -1.25
CA THR A 51 19.00 -43.16 -2.53
C THR A 51 18.00 -42.23 -3.26
N SER A 52 18.35 -41.66 -4.42
CA SER A 52 18.15 -42.18 -5.79
C SER A 52 16.79 -41.83 -6.41
N ASP A 53 16.89 -41.00 -7.45
CA ASP A 53 16.12 -40.90 -8.71
C ASP A 53 14.71 -41.50 -8.81
N ALA A 54 13.76 -40.64 -9.20
CA ALA A 54 12.72 -41.01 -10.14
C ALA A 54 12.22 -39.77 -10.91
N SER A 55 12.72 -39.61 -12.14
CA SER A 55 12.11 -38.75 -13.15
C SER A 55 10.69 -39.23 -13.45
N THR A 56 9.71 -38.33 -13.38
CA THR A 56 8.39 -38.54 -14.00
C THR A 56 8.01 -37.28 -14.77
N SER A 57 8.17 -37.37 -16.09
CA SER A 57 7.62 -36.42 -17.05
C SER A 57 6.10 -36.61 -17.14
N GLY A 58 5.35 -35.69 -16.56
CA GLY A 58 3.90 -35.58 -16.71
C GLY A 58 3.55 -34.41 -17.62
N THR A 59 3.35 -34.68 -18.90
CA THR A 59 2.72 -33.73 -19.83
C THR A 59 1.24 -33.62 -19.51
N ALA A 60 0.82 -32.51 -18.89
CA ALA A 60 -0.59 -32.15 -18.77
C ALA A 60 -0.88 -30.98 -19.71
N SER A 61 -1.49 -31.31 -20.86
CA SER A 61 -2.09 -30.36 -21.78
C SER A 61 -3.40 -29.88 -21.15
N GLY A 62 -3.38 -28.67 -20.60
CA GLY A 62 -4.52 -28.02 -19.96
C GLY A 62 -5.13 -26.96 -20.87
N THR A 63 -6.25 -27.32 -21.48
CA THR A 63 -7.15 -26.49 -22.29
C THR A 63 -7.44 -25.13 -21.64
N SER A 64 -7.10 -24.04 -22.34
CA SER A 64 -7.53 -22.69 -22.02
C SER A 64 -9.05 -22.57 -22.18
N GLY A 65 -9.76 -22.55 -21.07
CA GLY A 65 -11.17 -22.16 -21.01
C GLY A 65 -11.28 -20.64 -21.11
N THR A 66 -11.83 -20.14 -22.20
CA THR A 66 -12.29 -18.76 -22.34
C THR A 66 -13.46 -18.54 -21.38
N ALA A 67 -13.19 -17.94 -20.24
CA ALA A 67 -14.22 -17.41 -19.35
C ALA A 67 -14.64 -16.03 -19.87
N THR A 68 -15.72 -15.99 -20.66
CA THR A 68 -16.41 -14.76 -21.00
C THR A 68 -17.18 -14.27 -19.77
N SER A 69 -16.55 -13.40 -18.99
CA SER A 69 -17.21 -12.67 -17.91
C SER A 69 -17.81 -11.37 -18.47
N THR A 70 -19.10 -11.41 -18.79
CA THR A 70 -19.88 -10.22 -19.13
C THR A 70 -20.20 -9.45 -17.86
N GLY A 71 -19.28 -8.58 -17.44
CA GLY A 71 -19.50 -7.60 -16.37
C GLY A 71 -19.90 -6.26 -16.97
N THR A 72 -21.18 -5.91 -16.86
CA THR A 72 -21.71 -4.58 -17.20
C THR A 72 -21.29 -3.59 -16.13
N ALA A 73 -20.21 -2.84 -16.36
CA ALA A 73 -19.87 -1.65 -15.58
C ALA A 73 -20.08 -0.39 -16.45
N SER A 74 -21.15 0.35 -16.14
CA SER A 74 -21.35 1.71 -16.63
C SER A 74 -20.41 2.64 -15.87
N GLY A 75 -19.25 2.92 -16.46
CA GLY A 75 -18.39 4.04 -16.09
C GLY A 75 -18.03 4.79 -17.36
N THR A 76 -18.47 6.05 -17.49
CA THR A 76 -18.16 6.98 -18.58
C THR A 76 -16.72 7.51 -18.49
N GLY A 77 -15.75 6.61 -18.37
CA GLY A 77 -14.37 6.88 -18.74
C GLY A 77 -14.22 6.59 -20.22
N THR A 78 -13.65 7.51 -20.99
CA THR A 78 -13.28 7.28 -22.39
C THR A 78 -12.19 6.20 -22.44
N ALA A 79 -12.57 4.94 -22.33
CA ALA A 79 -11.73 3.81 -22.65
C ALA A 79 -11.44 3.91 -24.16
N SER A 80 -10.27 4.45 -24.50
CA SER A 80 -9.67 4.21 -25.81
C SER A 80 -9.65 2.71 -26.01
N SER A 81 -10.56 2.22 -26.85
CA SER A 81 -10.68 0.81 -27.17
C SER A 81 -9.37 0.40 -27.85
N GLY A 82 -8.50 -0.25 -27.09
CA GLY A 82 -7.30 -0.89 -27.61
C GLY A 82 -7.71 -1.81 -28.76
N SER A 83 -7.27 -1.45 -29.96
CA SER A 83 -7.55 -2.20 -31.17
C SER A 83 -6.88 -3.56 -31.06
N THR A 84 -7.66 -4.63 -30.97
CA THR A 84 -7.18 -6.03 -30.91
C THR A 84 -6.53 -6.53 -32.21
N THR A 85 -6.16 -5.60 -33.09
CA THR A 85 -5.43 -5.82 -34.36
C THR A 85 -4.25 -4.88 -34.54
N GLY A 86 -3.92 -4.07 -33.52
CA GLY A 86 -2.81 -3.11 -33.53
C GLY A 86 -1.47 -3.75 -33.19
N GLU A 87 -0.38 -3.09 -33.61
CA GLU A 87 0.97 -3.42 -33.18
C GLU A 87 1.09 -3.30 -31.64
N PRO A 88 2.00 -4.06 -31.00
CA PRO A 88 2.25 -3.93 -29.57
C PRO A 88 2.58 -2.47 -29.19
N GLN A 89 2.03 -2.01 -28.08
CA GLN A 89 2.14 -0.65 -27.56
C GLN A 89 3.45 -0.44 -26.78
N PRO A 90 4.03 0.77 -26.80
CA PRO A 90 5.21 1.09 -26.00
C PRO A 90 4.92 1.10 -24.49
N ASN A 91 5.99 1.15 -23.68
CA ASN A 91 5.86 1.29 -22.22
C ASN A 91 5.13 2.59 -21.84
N GLY A 92 4.31 2.53 -20.79
CA GLY A 92 3.43 3.61 -20.34
C GLY A 92 2.02 3.58 -20.95
N GLU A 93 1.79 2.81 -22.01
CA GLU A 93 0.48 2.71 -22.66
C GLU A 93 -0.44 1.69 -21.98
N ALA A 94 -1.75 1.89 -22.14
CA ALA A 94 -2.76 0.99 -21.60
C ALA A 94 -2.74 -0.38 -22.31
N CYS A 95 -2.93 -1.44 -21.54
CA CYS A 95 -2.97 -2.82 -22.03
C CYS A 95 -4.04 -3.66 -21.31
N ALA A 96 -4.49 -4.73 -21.96
CA ALA A 96 -5.37 -5.74 -21.35
C ALA A 96 -4.65 -7.07 -21.16
N ALA A 97 -3.61 -7.33 -21.94
CA ALA A 97 -2.78 -8.52 -21.89
C ALA A 97 -1.33 -8.23 -22.29
N ASP A 98 -0.44 -9.17 -22.01
CA ASP A 98 0.99 -9.07 -22.32
C ASP A 98 1.29 -8.88 -23.79
N ALA A 99 0.51 -9.52 -24.65
CA ALA A 99 0.66 -9.41 -26.09
C ALA A 99 0.38 -7.99 -26.62
N ASP A 100 -0.29 -7.15 -25.82
CA ASP A 100 -0.56 -5.76 -26.17
C ASP A 100 0.67 -4.87 -25.97
N CYS A 101 1.73 -5.34 -25.28
CA CYS A 101 2.91 -4.55 -24.95
C CYS A 101 4.13 -4.99 -25.77
N GLN A 102 4.95 -4.03 -26.22
CA GLN A 102 6.21 -4.32 -26.94
C GLN A 102 7.18 -5.15 -26.11
N SER A 103 7.19 -4.91 -24.79
CA SER A 103 7.94 -5.68 -23.81
C SER A 103 7.39 -7.08 -23.55
N GLY A 104 6.13 -7.35 -23.92
CA GLY A 104 5.41 -8.53 -23.48
C GLY A 104 4.98 -8.47 -22.01
N LYS A 105 4.95 -7.27 -21.40
CA LYS A 105 4.70 -7.10 -19.96
C LYS A 105 3.61 -6.08 -19.69
N CYS A 106 2.40 -6.56 -19.41
CA CYS A 106 1.24 -5.76 -18.99
C CYS A 106 0.99 -5.92 -17.49
N PHE A 107 1.16 -4.85 -16.72
CA PHE A 107 0.88 -4.84 -15.28
C PHE A 107 -0.59 -4.47 -15.06
N LEU A 108 -1.40 -5.38 -14.52
CA LEU A 108 -2.83 -5.20 -14.30
C LEU A 108 -3.10 -4.68 -12.89
N ILE A 109 -3.63 -3.47 -12.79
CA ILE A 109 -4.12 -2.89 -11.54
C ILE A 109 -5.63 -3.11 -11.49
N PRO A 110 -6.14 -3.84 -10.48
CA PRO A 110 -7.57 -3.97 -10.27
C PRO A 110 -8.27 -2.60 -10.28
N ALA A 111 -9.42 -2.52 -10.94
CA ALA A 111 -10.21 -1.30 -11.19
C ALA A 111 -9.60 -0.23 -12.13
N LEU A 112 -8.27 -0.12 -12.27
CA LEU A 112 -7.63 0.90 -13.12
C LEU A 112 -7.20 0.40 -14.51
N GLY A 113 -7.14 -0.92 -14.72
CA GLY A 113 -6.74 -1.52 -15.99
C GLY A 113 -5.26 -1.89 -16.02
N GLY A 114 -4.73 -2.17 -17.21
CA GLY A 114 -3.32 -2.53 -17.38
C GLY A 114 -2.47 -1.41 -17.95
N ILE A 115 -1.19 -1.39 -17.60
CA ILE A 115 -0.18 -0.52 -18.20
C ILE A 115 1.05 -1.32 -18.64
N CYS A 116 1.57 -1.02 -19.83
CA CYS A 116 2.77 -1.64 -20.35
C CYS A 116 4.01 -1.15 -19.61
N GLY A 117 4.84 -2.06 -19.11
CA GLY A 117 6.14 -1.76 -18.50
C GLY A 117 7.24 -2.64 -19.08
N GLU A 118 8.48 -2.49 -18.64
CA GLU A 118 9.58 -3.37 -19.08
C GLU A 118 9.72 -4.64 -18.24
N CYS A 119 9.18 -4.64 -17.03
CA CYS A 119 9.22 -5.77 -16.10
C CYS A 119 7.86 -5.97 -15.42
N LYS A 120 7.58 -7.17 -14.92
CA LYS A 120 6.44 -7.44 -14.02
C LYS A 120 6.84 -7.82 -12.61
N SER A 121 8.04 -8.39 -12.50
CA SER A 121 8.63 -8.87 -11.28
C SER A 121 10.13 -8.66 -11.36
N ASP A 122 10.80 -8.79 -10.22
CA ASP A 122 12.26 -8.70 -10.10
C ASP A 122 12.98 -9.67 -11.06
N ALA A 123 12.39 -10.84 -11.32
CA ALA A 123 12.97 -11.86 -12.21
C ALA A 123 13.03 -11.45 -13.70
N ASP A 124 12.33 -10.39 -14.08
CA ASP A 124 12.40 -9.83 -15.42
C ASP A 124 13.60 -8.89 -15.61
N CYS A 125 14.26 -8.50 -14.52
CA CYS A 125 15.40 -7.60 -14.50
C CYS A 125 16.71 -8.39 -14.34
N GLU A 126 17.71 -8.09 -15.16
CA GLU A 126 19.00 -8.82 -15.13
C GLU A 126 19.76 -8.56 -13.82
N ASN A 127 19.63 -7.35 -13.26
CA ASN A 127 20.15 -6.96 -11.97
C ASN A 127 19.17 -5.96 -11.33
N GLY A 128 18.96 -6.08 -10.02
CA GLY A 128 18.07 -5.22 -9.26
C GLY A 128 16.59 -5.60 -9.39
N GLY A 129 15.70 -4.65 -9.10
CA GLY A 129 14.27 -4.92 -8.92
C GLY A 129 13.39 -4.30 -10.00
N CYS A 130 12.09 -4.60 -9.94
CA CYS A 130 11.09 -4.01 -10.80
C CYS A 130 10.34 -2.87 -10.08
N SER A 131 10.33 -1.68 -10.66
CA SER A 131 9.54 -0.57 -10.11
C SER A 131 8.04 -0.84 -10.24
N ILE A 132 7.27 -0.31 -9.31
CA ILE A 132 5.81 -0.32 -9.40
C ILE A 132 5.40 0.70 -10.49
N PRO A 133 4.47 0.36 -11.40
CA PRO A 133 3.97 1.34 -12.35
C PRO A 133 3.17 2.43 -11.66
N ASN A 134 3.26 3.65 -12.18
CA ASN A 134 2.50 4.79 -11.70
C ASN A 134 1.43 5.19 -12.73
N PRO A 135 0.17 4.76 -12.57
CA PRO A 135 -0.92 5.17 -13.46
C PRO A 135 -1.40 6.61 -13.21
N LEU A 136 -0.98 7.24 -12.11
CA LEU A 136 -1.39 8.60 -11.73
C LEU A 136 -0.46 9.68 -12.26
N SER A 137 0.73 9.32 -12.75
CA SER A 137 1.61 10.27 -13.41
C SER A 137 1.03 10.71 -14.75
N ASP A 138 1.36 11.92 -15.19
CA ASP A 138 1.01 12.44 -16.51
C ASP A 138 2.28 12.72 -17.33
N PRO A 139 2.62 11.85 -18.32
CA PRO A 139 1.89 10.65 -18.75
C PRO A 139 2.02 9.46 -17.78
N PRO A 140 1.14 8.44 -17.87
CA PRO A 140 1.26 7.22 -17.07
C PRO A 140 2.61 6.53 -17.30
N GLN A 141 3.22 6.05 -16.21
CA GLN A 141 4.52 5.40 -16.24
C GLN A 141 4.38 3.90 -16.00
N GLY A 142 4.86 3.11 -16.95
CA GLY A 142 5.03 1.67 -16.78
C GLY A 142 6.10 1.33 -15.75
N SER A 143 6.13 0.08 -15.32
CA SER A 143 7.21 -0.46 -14.49
C SER A 143 8.55 -0.44 -15.22
N VAL A 144 9.61 -0.08 -14.49
CA VAL A 144 11.00 -0.05 -14.95
C VAL A 144 11.93 -0.86 -14.05
N CYS A 145 12.84 -1.62 -14.64
CA CYS A 145 13.97 -2.24 -13.97
C CYS A 145 14.87 -1.15 -13.38
N ASN A 146 15.23 -1.34 -12.12
CA ASN A 146 16.16 -0.51 -11.38
C ASN A 146 17.33 -1.37 -10.87
N MET A 147 18.35 -0.73 -10.31
CA MET A 147 19.54 -1.44 -9.80
C MET A 147 19.49 -1.73 -8.29
N GLY A 148 18.30 -1.77 -7.70
CA GLY A 148 18.11 -1.99 -6.26
C GLY A 148 18.49 -0.79 -5.40
N GLU A 149 18.43 0.42 -5.95
CA GLU A 149 18.76 1.65 -5.22
C GLU A 149 17.67 2.05 -4.21
N LEU A 150 17.98 2.96 -3.30
CA LEU A 150 17.01 3.45 -2.29
C LEU A 150 15.75 4.00 -2.99
N GLY A 151 14.58 3.50 -2.59
CA GLY A 151 13.29 3.81 -3.21
C GLY A 151 12.98 3.06 -4.50
N GLY A 152 13.94 2.28 -5.03
CA GLY A 152 13.71 1.36 -6.14
C GLY A 152 12.74 0.25 -5.76
N GLY A 153 11.82 -0.10 -6.66
CA GLY A 153 10.85 -1.18 -6.41
C GLY A 153 11.54 -2.54 -6.34
N CYS A 154 11.01 -3.40 -5.48
CA CYS A 154 11.53 -4.73 -5.20
C CYS A 154 10.41 -5.68 -4.75
N GLU A 155 10.62 -6.97 -4.95
CA GLU A 155 9.80 -8.05 -4.38
C GLU A 155 10.54 -8.80 -3.25
N SER A 156 11.88 -8.73 -3.23
CA SER A 156 12.74 -9.41 -2.27
C SER A 156 13.98 -8.59 -1.88
N ASP A 157 14.60 -8.90 -0.74
CA ASP A 157 15.82 -8.22 -0.28
C ASP A 157 17.02 -8.46 -1.22
N ASP A 158 17.03 -9.58 -1.94
CA ASP A 158 18.14 -10.01 -2.79
C ASP A 158 18.39 -9.07 -3.99
N VAL A 159 17.38 -8.27 -4.37
CA VAL A 159 17.52 -7.30 -5.45
C VAL A 159 17.97 -5.93 -4.98
N CYS A 160 17.91 -5.66 -3.68
CA CYS A 160 18.30 -4.38 -3.12
C CYS A 160 19.83 -4.28 -2.99
N SER A 161 20.34 -3.06 -3.12
CA SER A 161 21.76 -2.77 -2.91
C SER A 161 22.19 -3.09 -1.48
N ASP A 162 23.49 -3.36 -1.29
CA ASP A 162 24.05 -3.71 0.01
C ASP A 162 23.61 -2.75 1.13
N GLY A 163 23.03 -3.32 2.20
CA GLY A 163 22.56 -2.57 3.36
C GLY A 163 21.13 -2.06 3.26
N LEU A 164 20.43 -2.29 2.16
CA LEU A 164 19.01 -2.00 2.00
C LEU A 164 18.16 -3.28 2.16
N LYS A 165 16.88 -3.10 2.46
CA LYS A 165 15.87 -4.16 2.60
C LYS A 165 14.64 -3.84 1.78
N CYS A 166 13.98 -4.86 1.27
CA CYS A 166 12.75 -4.71 0.52
C CYS A 166 11.55 -4.60 1.46
N SER A 167 11.15 -3.37 1.75
CA SER A 167 10.14 -3.06 2.76
C SER A 167 8.84 -2.58 2.16
N LEU A 168 7.74 -2.92 2.84
CA LEU A 168 6.40 -2.43 2.49
C LEU A 168 6.29 -0.94 2.81
N ILE A 169 5.92 -0.15 1.81
CA ILE A 169 5.71 1.30 1.94
C ILE A 169 4.22 1.61 2.00
N LEU A 170 3.43 1.03 1.10
CA LEU A 170 1.99 1.26 1.01
C LEU A 170 1.29 -0.02 0.58
N ASP A 171 0.21 -0.38 1.26
CA ASP A 171 -0.65 -1.50 0.87
C ASP A 171 -2.10 -1.03 0.72
N VAL A 172 -2.52 -0.87 -0.53
CA VAL A 172 -3.92 -0.62 -0.87
C VAL A 172 -4.58 -1.97 -1.11
N THR A 173 -5.27 -2.47 -0.09
CA THR A 173 -5.79 -3.85 -0.07
C THR A 173 -6.58 -4.18 -1.34
N GLY A 174 -6.09 -5.17 -2.09
CA GLY A 174 -6.74 -5.65 -3.32
C GLY A 174 -6.56 -4.76 -4.54
N LEU A 175 -5.81 -3.66 -4.45
CA LEU A 175 -5.46 -2.80 -5.57
C LEU A 175 -3.95 -2.84 -5.86
N LEU A 176 -3.12 -2.46 -4.90
CA LEU A 176 -1.70 -2.25 -5.11
C LEU A 176 -0.90 -2.42 -3.83
N THR A 177 0.18 -3.19 -3.89
CA THR A 177 1.16 -3.32 -2.81
C THR A 177 2.48 -2.75 -3.31
N ILE A 178 2.99 -1.72 -2.63
CA ILE A 178 4.21 -1.01 -2.98
C ILE A 178 5.31 -1.41 -2.02
N LYS A 179 6.32 -2.08 -2.54
CA LYS A 179 7.54 -2.44 -1.82
C LYS A 179 8.74 -1.81 -2.49
N THR A 180 9.62 -1.23 -1.69
CA THR A 180 10.83 -0.58 -2.20
C THR A 180 12.03 -0.87 -1.31
N CYS A 181 13.21 -0.79 -1.92
CA CYS A 181 14.47 -0.90 -1.21
C CYS A 181 14.62 0.28 -0.24
N SER A 182 14.74 -0.03 1.04
CA SER A 182 14.70 0.89 2.17
C SER A 182 15.90 0.66 3.09
N GLU A 183 16.28 1.66 3.89
CA GLU A 183 17.40 1.51 4.83
C GLU A 183 17.07 0.63 6.03
N CYS A 184 15.77 0.47 6.32
CA CYS A 184 15.26 -0.29 7.45
C CYS A 184 13.91 -0.90 7.10
N ASP A 185 13.57 -2.03 7.72
CA ASP A 185 12.21 -2.59 7.68
C ASP A 185 11.44 -2.26 8.94
N THR A 186 12.14 -2.32 10.07
CA THR A 186 11.65 -2.00 11.42
C THR A 186 12.67 -1.14 12.17
N SER A 187 12.27 -0.47 13.25
CA SER A 187 13.19 0.33 14.09
C SER A 187 14.32 -0.50 14.71
N ALA A 188 14.21 -1.83 14.76
CA ALA A 188 15.29 -2.71 15.20
C ALA A 188 16.49 -2.74 14.22
N ASP A 189 16.27 -2.34 12.97
CA ASP A 189 17.33 -2.21 11.95
C ASP A 189 18.10 -0.89 12.10
N CYS A 190 17.52 0.08 12.80
CA CYS A 190 18.12 1.38 13.01
C CYS A 190 19.09 1.37 14.20
N SER A 191 20.19 2.14 14.05
CA SER A 191 21.20 2.30 15.10
C SER A 191 20.90 3.52 15.98
N ASN A 192 21.57 3.63 17.13
CA ASN A 192 21.53 4.82 18.00
C ASN A 192 20.15 5.20 18.55
N GLY A 193 19.19 4.28 18.60
CA GLY A 193 17.83 4.56 19.07
C GLY A 193 16.99 5.36 18.08
N GLN A 194 17.41 5.38 16.81
CA GLN A 194 16.60 5.90 15.71
C GLN A 194 15.41 4.97 15.44
N VAL A 195 14.37 5.53 14.82
CA VAL A 195 13.14 4.82 14.44
C VAL A 195 13.04 4.74 12.93
N CYS A 196 12.47 3.64 12.45
CA CYS A 196 12.29 3.42 11.03
C CYS A 196 11.02 4.13 10.56
N ASN A 197 11.14 5.18 9.75
CA ASN A 197 10.00 5.97 9.31
C ASN A 197 9.86 5.93 7.78
N PRO A 198 8.64 5.75 7.23
CA PRO A 198 8.41 5.82 5.79
C PRO A 198 8.45 7.28 5.31
N THR A 199 9.01 7.48 4.12
CA THR A 199 8.86 8.70 3.32
C THR A 199 8.08 8.31 2.08
N VAL A 200 6.96 8.98 1.82
CA VAL A 200 6.05 8.65 0.72
C VAL A 200 5.86 9.87 -0.18
N SER A 201 6.03 9.68 -1.49
CA SER A 201 5.64 10.65 -2.52
C SER A 201 4.32 10.18 -3.13
N VAL A 202 3.23 10.90 -2.83
CA VAL A 202 1.89 10.62 -3.38
C VAL A 202 1.86 10.87 -4.89
N ALA A 203 2.61 11.87 -5.38
CA ALA A 203 2.71 12.21 -6.78
C ALA A 203 3.30 11.05 -7.61
N ASP A 204 4.34 10.42 -7.08
CA ASP A 204 5.07 9.38 -7.78
C ASP A 204 4.60 7.97 -7.42
N LEU A 205 3.67 7.83 -6.46
CA LEU A 205 3.33 6.56 -5.80
C LEU A 205 4.60 5.78 -5.42
N SER A 206 5.57 6.49 -4.86
CA SER A 206 6.87 5.95 -4.47
C SER A 206 7.18 6.27 -3.02
N GLY A 207 8.23 5.64 -2.50
CA GLY A 207 8.69 5.92 -1.15
C GLY A 207 9.81 4.98 -0.73
N HIS A 208 10.31 5.18 0.47
CA HIS A 208 11.31 4.33 1.12
C HIS A 208 11.23 4.54 2.63
N LYS A 209 11.73 3.60 3.42
CA LYS A 209 11.93 3.82 4.86
C LYS A 209 13.37 4.25 5.15
N THR A 210 13.53 5.20 6.06
CA THR A 210 14.82 5.69 6.54
C THR A 210 14.84 5.76 8.07
N CYS A 211 16.04 5.65 8.65
CA CYS A 211 16.24 5.74 10.08
C CYS A 211 16.31 7.21 10.52
N VAL A 212 15.28 7.67 11.21
CA VAL A 212 15.15 9.06 11.70
C VAL A 212 15.31 9.14 13.21
N ASP A 213 15.75 10.29 13.70
CA ASP A 213 15.77 10.54 15.14
C ASP A 213 14.33 10.66 15.68
N PRO A 214 14.05 10.21 16.92
CA PRO A 214 12.74 10.42 17.52
C PRO A 214 12.32 11.90 17.54
N GLY A 215 11.09 12.19 17.11
CA GLY A 215 10.54 13.55 17.08
C GLY A 215 11.07 14.44 15.96
N SER A 216 11.77 13.89 14.98
CA SER A 216 12.40 14.67 13.91
C SER A 216 11.54 14.82 12.66
N VAL A 217 10.50 13.99 12.49
CA VAL A 217 9.64 14.05 11.31
C VAL A 217 8.63 15.20 11.47
N PRO A 218 8.62 16.20 10.57
CA PRO A 218 7.73 17.34 10.69
C PRO A 218 6.28 16.97 10.40
N ASP A 219 5.36 17.82 10.87
CA ASP A 219 3.93 17.67 10.56
C ASP A 219 3.71 17.74 9.04
N GLY A 220 2.82 16.90 8.52
CA GLY A 220 2.51 16.77 7.11
C GLY A 220 3.34 15.71 6.38
N GLU A 221 4.28 15.04 7.04
CA GLU A 221 5.04 13.94 6.47
C GLU A 221 4.44 12.57 6.82
N ALA A 222 4.79 11.55 6.05
CA ALA A 222 4.31 10.19 6.28
C ALA A 222 4.93 9.57 7.56
N CYS A 223 4.16 8.70 8.22
CA CYS A 223 4.60 7.97 9.41
C CYS A 223 4.05 6.54 9.47
N ASP A 224 4.68 5.68 10.26
CA ASP A 224 4.29 4.26 10.39
C ASP A 224 3.19 4.06 11.44
N LEU A 225 1.93 3.93 10.98
CA LEU A 225 0.77 3.65 11.84
C LEU A 225 0.86 2.33 12.60
N ASN A 226 1.57 1.34 12.07
CA ASN A 226 1.65 0.01 12.65
C ASN A 226 2.92 -0.22 13.48
N GLY A 227 3.79 0.80 13.56
CA GLY A 227 5.10 0.72 14.16
C GLY A 227 5.36 1.87 15.14
N ASP A 228 6.55 2.45 15.06
CA ASP A 228 7.00 3.53 15.94
C ASP A 228 6.71 4.93 15.36
N GLY A 229 5.63 5.08 14.56
CA GLY A 229 5.30 6.34 13.88
C GLY A 229 5.16 7.53 14.82
N ASP A 230 4.47 7.36 15.96
CA ASP A 230 4.35 8.39 17.00
C ASP A 230 5.71 8.82 17.58
N MET A 231 6.68 7.91 17.62
CA MET A 231 8.03 8.22 18.08
C MET A 231 8.82 9.00 17.02
N ALA A 232 8.54 8.79 15.74
CA ALA A 232 9.19 9.50 14.64
C ALA A 232 8.67 10.94 14.48
N CYS A 233 7.35 11.13 14.59
CA CYS A 233 6.69 12.41 14.45
C CYS A 233 7.05 13.40 15.56
N ALA A 234 7.12 14.69 15.21
CA ALA A 234 7.27 15.76 16.20
C ALA A 234 6.15 15.77 17.25
N ASN A 235 4.95 15.26 16.87
CA ASN A 235 3.75 15.21 17.70
C ASN A 235 3.10 13.82 17.63
N TYR A 236 2.06 13.63 16.80
CA TYR A 236 1.27 12.39 16.71
C TYR A 236 1.30 11.83 15.30
N CYS A 237 1.24 10.51 15.14
CA CYS A 237 1.08 9.84 13.86
C CYS A 237 -0.39 9.46 13.65
N GLU A 238 -1.09 10.19 12.80
CA GLU A 238 -2.54 10.05 12.62
C GLU A 238 -2.90 9.41 11.28
N SER A 239 -3.99 8.65 11.23
CA SER A 239 -4.40 7.98 9.99
C SER A 239 -5.12 8.94 9.05
N ALA A 240 -4.64 9.03 7.82
CA ALA A 240 -5.28 9.69 6.70
C ALA A 240 -5.93 8.63 5.80
N ASP A 241 -7.24 8.78 5.58
CA ASP A 241 -8.00 7.88 4.71
C ASP A 241 -7.87 8.30 3.23
N ILE A 242 -7.42 7.36 2.40
CA ILE A 242 -7.34 7.53 0.95
C ILE A 242 -8.63 7.01 0.33
N MET A 243 -9.70 7.81 0.44
CA MET A 243 -11.02 7.51 -0.15
C MET A 243 -11.61 6.15 0.25
N GLY A 244 -11.35 5.67 1.46
CA GLY A 244 -11.81 4.37 1.97
C GLY A 244 -11.07 3.16 1.42
N LEU A 245 -9.96 3.35 0.70
CA LEU A 245 -9.21 2.28 0.06
C LEU A 245 -7.95 1.87 0.84
N ALA A 246 -7.32 2.83 1.50
CA ALA A 246 -6.11 2.63 2.28
C ALA A 246 -6.00 3.68 3.37
N GLU A 247 -5.28 3.33 4.44
CA GLU A 247 -4.91 4.24 5.51
C GLU A 247 -3.41 4.51 5.42
N LEU A 248 -3.03 5.79 5.44
CA LEU A 248 -1.64 6.23 5.48
C LEU A 248 -1.41 7.04 6.74
N GLY A 249 -0.31 6.81 7.44
CA GLY A 249 0.05 7.65 8.59
C GLY A 249 0.58 8.99 8.15
N VAL A 250 0.10 10.07 8.76
CA VAL A 250 0.56 11.43 8.56
C VAL A 250 0.85 12.09 9.90
N CYS A 251 2.06 12.59 10.08
CA CYS A 251 2.44 13.33 11.28
C CYS A 251 1.55 14.59 11.42
N SER A 252 0.92 14.74 12.58
CA SER A 252 -0.06 15.79 12.84
C SER A 252 0.20 16.44 14.20
N PRO A 253 -0.06 17.76 14.33
CA PRO A 253 0.13 18.50 15.58
C PRO A 253 -0.85 18.12 16.69
N CYS A 254 -1.89 17.37 16.36
CA CYS A 254 -2.95 16.98 17.26
C CYS A 254 -3.40 15.54 17.04
N ASP A 255 -3.99 14.98 18.07
CA ASP A 255 -4.52 13.61 18.09
C ASP A 255 -6.03 13.62 17.86
N VAL A 256 -6.50 12.83 16.89
CA VAL A 256 -7.92 12.87 16.43
C VAL A 256 -8.88 12.21 17.41
N GLU A 257 -8.41 11.26 18.21
CA GLU A 257 -9.24 10.50 19.15
C GLU A 257 -9.44 11.24 20.47
N THR A 258 -8.36 11.84 20.97
CA THR A 258 -8.28 12.48 22.28
C THR A 258 -8.44 14.00 22.19
N GLY A 259 -8.23 14.59 21.01
CA GLY A 259 -8.16 16.04 20.84
C GLY A 259 -6.94 16.68 21.50
N MET A 260 -5.93 15.86 21.88
CA MET A 260 -4.68 16.37 22.42
C MET A 260 -3.94 17.17 21.34
N GLY A 261 -3.21 18.22 21.74
CA GLY A 261 -2.58 19.16 20.80
C GLY A 261 -3.46 20.37 20.45
N CYS A 262 -4.78 20.30 20.68
CA CYS A 262 -5.71 21.40 20.42
C CYS A 262 -6.07 22.23 21.66
N GLY A 263 -6.49 23.49 21.42
CA GLY A 263 -6.98 24.38 22.46
C GLY A 263 -8.32 23.93 23.05
N ALA A 264 -8.70 24.52 24.19
CA ALA A 264 -9.98 24.22 24.82
C ALA A 264 -11.16 24.58 23.91
N GLY A 265 -11.98 23.58 23.54
CA GLY A 265 -13.13 23.75 22.63
C GLY A 265 -12.80 23.52 21.16
N GLU A 266 -11.56 23.16 20.84
CA GLU A 266 -11.15 22.71 19.51
C GLU A 266 -11.14 21.18 19.45
N MET A 267 -11.34 20.63 18.25
CA MET A 267 -11.17 19.22 17.94
C MET A 267 -10.12 19.11 16.84
N CYS A 268 -9.33 18.04 16.87
CA CYS A 268 -8.39 17.75 15.79
C CYS A 268 -9.18 17.23 14.58
N GLU A 269 -9.07 17.92 13.46
CA GLU A 269 -9.53 17.42 12.17
C GLU A 269 -8.52 16.39 11.66
N ALA A 270 -9.01 15.26 11.16
CA ALA A 270 -8.15 14.18 10.69
C ALA A 270 -7.28 14.62 9.51
N PRO A 271 -6.04 14.11 9.41
CA PRO A 271 -5.22 14.36 8.23
C PRO A 271 -5.91 13.80 6.98
N ALA A 272 -5.56 14.36 5.83
CA ALA A 272 -6.13 13.99 4.56
C ALA A 272 -5.05 13.89 3.48
N VAL A 273 -5.33 13.10 2.44
CA VAL A 273 -4.50 13.07 1.23
C VAL A 273 -5.17 13.90 0.15
N ASP A 274 -4.59 15.04 -0.21
CA ASP A 274 -5.06 15.85 -1.34
C ASP A 274 -4.50 15.27 -2.64
N LEU A 275 -5.28 14.43 -3.31
CA LEU A 275 -4.92 13.83 -4.59
C LEU A 275 -4.85 14.85 -5.75
N GLY A 276 -5.39 16.05 -5.58
CA GLY A 276 -5.29 17.12 -6.58
C GLY A 276 -3.99 17.91 -6.46
N ALA A 277 -3.50 18.10 -5.24
CA ALA A 277 -2.19 18.70 -4.95
C ALA A 277 -1.05 17.66 -4.86
N TYR A 278 -1.39 16.38 -4.77
CA TYR A 278 -0.48 15.27 -4.45
C TYR A 278 0.29 15.50 -3.13
N GLU A 279 -0.40 16.06 -2.14
CA GLU A 279 0.17 16.48 -0.86
C GLU A 279 -0.54 15.80 0.30
N LEU A 280 0.21 15.51 1.36
CA LEU A 280 -0.32 15.06 2.64
C LEU A 280 -0.67 16.29 3.47
N VAL A 281 -1.95 16.42 3.80
CA VAL A 281 -2.46 17.52 4.63
C VAL A 281 -2.47 17.03 6.07
N PRO A 282 -1.67 17.63 6.98
CA PRO A 282 -1.68 17.24 8.39
C PRO A 282 -3.03 17.56 9.02
N GLY A 283 -3.33 16.85 10.11
CA GLY A 283 -4.45 17.20 10.96
C GLY A 283 -4.31 18.62 11.50
N MET A 284 -5.44 19.29 11.75
CA MET A 284 -5.42 20.65 12.27
C MET A 284 -6.51 20.87 13.31
N CYS A 285 -6.23 21.73 14.28
CA CYS A 285 -7.22 22.09 15.29
C CYS A 285 -8.29 23.00 14.69
N ALA A 286 -9.53 22.53 14.69
CA ALA A 286 -10.70 23.28 14.26
C ALA A 286 -11.64 23.50 15.45
N ALA A 287 -12.34 24.63 15.45
CA ALA A 287 -13.36 24.89 16.47
C ALA A 287 -14.43 23.80 16.40
N GLY A 288 -14.62 23.07 17.51
CA GLY A 288 -15.60 22.00 17.57
C GLY A 288 -16.98 22.58 17.29
N THR A 289 -17.61 22.19 16.18
CA THR A 289 -19.02 22.52 15.97
C THR A 289 -19.83 21.65 16.91
N THR A 290 -20.01 22.12 18.15
CA THR A 290 -20.99 21.53 19.06
C THR A 290 -22.33 21.65 18.37
N GLY A 291 -22.78 20.58 17.72
CA GLY A 291 -24.10 20.49 17.11
C GLY A 291 -25.14 20.75 18.19
N GLY A 292 -25.65 21.98 18.22
CA GLY A 292 -26.76 22.42 19.06
C GLY A 292 -28.10 22.06 18.45
#